data_AF-A0A7Z7CM15-F1
#
_entry.id   AF-A0A7Z7CM15-F1
#
_cell.length_a   1.000
_cell.length_b   1.000
_cell.length_c   1.000
_cell.angle_alpha   90.00
_cell.angle_beta   90.00
_cell.angle_gamma   90.00
#
_symmetry.space_group_name_H-M   'P 1'
#
loop_
_entity.id
_entity.type
_entity.pdbx_description
1 polymer ?
#
loop_
_entity_poly.entity_id
_entity_poly.type
_entity_poly.pdbx_seq_one_letter_code
_entity_poly.pdbx_strand_id
1 'polypeptide(L)'
;MFKAYRFLEPGGSYFPADPLETAADVYEYVKAHKAQYLEIRVTADNDNYIAVQAIDGVIVFPKQWALMEIKEKYIDEPNIFSAEAFKQALERSGFTVEENSGCTSAMALNYLTELYEIIEGED
;
A
#
# COMPACT_ATOMS: atom_id res chain seq x y z
N MET A 1 -4.47 -19.76 5.45
CA MET A 1 -5.59 -19.36 4.57
C MET A 1 -5.95 -17.93 4.92
N PHE A 2 -6.04 -17.08 3.91
CA PHE A 2 -6.40 -15.67 4.03
C PHE A 2 -7.87 -15.47 3.66
N LYS A 3 -8.47 -14.37 4.14
CA LYS A 3 -9.81 -13.95 3.75
C LYS A 3 -9.78 -12.49 3.32
N ALA A 4 -10.25 -12.23 2.10
CA ALA A 4 -10.35 -10.88 1.58
C ALA A 4 -11.77 -10.33 1.74
N TYR A 5 -11.87 -9.22 2.46
CA TYR A 5 -13.10 -8.48 2.70
C TYR A 5 -13.10 -7.22 1.86
N ARG A 6 -14.19 -7.01 1.11
CA ARG A 6 -14.42 -5.81 0.29
C ARG A 6 -15.45 -4.95 0.99
N PHE A 7 -15.07 -3.74 1.36
CA PHE A 7 -15.91 -2.83 2.13
C PHE A 7 -16.66 -1.85 1.22
N LEU A 8 -17.93 -1.60 1.55
CA LEU A 8 -18.76 -0.57 0.91
C LEU A 8 -18.40 0.83 1.38
N GLU A 9 -17.90 0.93 2.62
CA GLU A 9 -17.37 2.13 3.25
C GLU A 9 -16.25 1.72 4.20
N PRO A 10 -15.20 2.55 4.39
CA PRO A 10 -14.08 2.19 5.26
C PRO A 10 -14.55 1.81 6.67
N GLY A 11 -14.16 0.61 7.12
CA GLY A 11 -14.53 0.03 8.42
C GLY A 11 -16.01 -0.36 8.59
N GLY A 12 -16.85 -0.16 7.59
CA GLY A 12 -18.29 -0.43 7.68
C GLY A 12 -18.68 -1.82 7.17
N SER A 13 -19.81 -1.87 6.45
CA SER A 13 -20.33 -3.13 5.92
C SER A 13 -19.48 -3.67 4.76
N TYR A 14 -19.36 -4.99 4.68
CA TYR A 14 -18.55 -5.67 3.69
C TYR A 14 -19.29 -6.80 2.96
N PHE A 15 -18.84 -7.11 1.75
CA PHE A 15 -19.27 -8.30 1.01
C PHE A 15 -18.72 -9.58 1.63
N PRO A 16 -19.36 -10.74 1.41
CA PRO A 16 -18.82 -12.03 1.82
C PRO A 16 -17.34 -12.18 1.43
N ALA A 17 -16.57 -12.73 2.36
CA ALA A 17 -15.13 -12.88 2.19
C ALA A 17 -14.77 -13.86 1.09
N ASP A 18 -13.82 -13.48 0.23
CA ASP A 18 -13.23 -14.40 -0.73
C ASP A 18 -12.04 -15.13 -0.07
N PRO A 19 -11.97 -16.47 -0.15
CA PRO A 19 -10.83 -17.22 0.37
C PRO A 19 -9.61 -17.05 -0.55
N LEU A 20 -8.42 -16.90 0.04
CA LEU A 20 -7.14 -16.82 -0.68
C LEU A 20 -6.13 -17.75 0.00
N GLU A 21 -5.29 -18.43 -0.80
CA GLU A 21 -4.43 -19.50 -0.29
C GLU A 21 -3.00 -19.02 -0.02
N THR A 22 -2.45 -18.21 -0.92
CA THR A 22 -1.04 -17.79 -0.86
C THR A 22 -0.89 -16.28 -0.76
N ALA A 23 0.29 -15.82 -0.31
CA ALA A 23 0.62 -14.40 -0.29
C ALA A 23 0.63 -13.77 -1.70
N ALA A 24 0.97 -14.55 -2.73
CA ALA A 24 0.88 -14.12 -4.12
C ALA A 24 -0.58 -13.87 -4.54
N ASP A 25 -1.50 -14.77 -4.18
CA ASP A 25 -2.94 -14.57 -4.44
C ASP A 25 -3.46 -13.31 -3.75
N VAL A 26 -2.99 -13.05 -2.52
CA VAL A 26 -3.33 -11.83 -1.77
C VAL A 26 -2.87 -10.58 -2.51
N TYR A 27 -1.62 -10.54 -2.97
CA TYR A 27 -1.09 -9.38 -3.68
C TYR A 27 -1.86 -9.10 -4.97
N GLU A 28 -2.05 -10.13 -5.80
CA GLU A 28 -2.78 -10.02 -7.07
C GLU A 28 -4.25 -9.63 -6.84
N TYR A 29 -4.90 -10.20 -5.83
CA TYR A 29 -6.26 -9.85 -5.48
C TYR A 29 -6.39 -8.37 -5.09
N VAL A 30 -5.49 -7.89 -4.23
CA VAL A 30 -5.50 -6.49 -3.77
C VAL A 30 -5.24 -5.56 -4.96
N LYS A 31 -4.26 -5.85 -5.81
CA LYS A 31 -4.00 -5.06 -7.04
C LYS A 31 -5.21 -4.97 -7.95
N ALA A 32 -5.91 -6.08 -8.17
CA ALA A 32 -7.07 -6.13 -9.07
C ALA A 32 -8.28 -5.33 -8.55
N HIS A 33 -8.47 -5.26 -7.23
CA HIS A 33 -9.71 -4.77 -6.65
C HIS A 33 -9.59 -3.44 -5.91
N LYS A 34 -8.41 -3.01 -5.44
CA LYS A 34 -8.27 -1.83 -4.56
C LYS A 34 -8.80 -0.53 -5.18
N ALA A 35 -8.79 -0.42 -6.51
CA ALA A 35 -9.35 0.75 -7.21
C ALA A 35 -10.89 0.74 -7.30
N GLN A 36 -11.54 -0.39 -7.04
CA GLN A 36 -13.00 -0.57 -7.19
C GLN A 36 -13.75 -0.45 -5.86
N TYR A 37 -13.07 -0.71 -4.74
CA TYR A 37 -13.65 -0.70 -3.40
C TYR A 37 -12.96 0.31 -2.52
N LEU A 38 -13.72 0.96 -1.62
CA LEU A 38 -13.20 2.00 -0.73
C LEU A 38 -12.21 1.44 0.30
N GLU A 39 -12.41 0.19 0.72
CA GLU A 39 -11.42 -0.54 1.50
C GLU A 39 -11.40 -2.02 1.11
N ILE A 40 -10.19 -2.57 1.05
CA ILE A 40 -9.95 -4.01 1.03
C ILE A 40 -9.14 -4.36 2.25
N ARG A 41 -9.62 -5.33 3.02
CA ARG A 41 -8.90 -5.89 4.17
C ARG A 41 -8.72 -7.37 3.96
N VAL A 42 -7.47 -7.80 3.97
CA VAL A 42 -7.12 -9.21 3.93
C VAL A 42 -6.66 -9.60 5.32
N THR A 43 -7.27 -10.63 5.89
CA THR A 43 -6.90 -11.19 7.18
C THR A 43 -6.20 -12.52 7.01
N ALA A 44 -5.42 -12.92 8.02
CA ALA A 44 -4.79 -14.23 8.11
C ALA A 44 -5.04 -14.87 9.49
N ASP A 45 -4.69 -16.15 9.61
CA ASP A 45 -4.81 -16.96 10.82
C ASP A 45 -6.16 -16.83 11.53
N ASN A 46 -7.23 -17.19 10.82
CA ASN A 46 -8.62 -17.15 11.32
C ASN A 46 -9.10 -15.75 11.72
N ASP A 47 -8.74 -14.73 10.93
CA ASP A 47 -9.15 -13.33 11.16
C ASP A 47 -8.49 -12.68 12.38
N ASN A 48 -7.41 -13.27 12.90
CA ASN A 48 -6.71 -12.78 14.08
C ASN A 48 -5.88 -11.52 13.82
N TYR A 49 -5.37 -11.35 12.60
CA TYR A 49 -4.66 -10.13 12.22
C TYR A 49 -4.91 -9.75 10.77
N ILE A 50 -4.72 -8.46 10.51
CA ILE A 50 -4.72 -7.90 9.16
C ILE A 50 -3.39 -8.26 8.52
N ALA A 51 -3.44 -8.99 7.41
CA ALA A 51 -2.28 -9.26 6.59
C ALA A 51 -2.03 -8.10 5.61
N VAL A 52 -3.10 -7.55 5.02
CA VAL A 52 -3.03 -6.44 4.06
C VAL A 52 -4.26 -5.55 4.22
N GLN A 53 -4.06 -4.24 4.07
CA GLN A 53 -5.14 -3.27 3.99
C GLN A 53 -4.85 -2.26 2.89
N ALA A 54 -5.85 -2.03 2.04
CA ALA A 54 -5.86 -0.96 1.06
C ALA A 54 -7.09 -0.08 1.28
N ILE A 55 -6.92 1.24 1.21
CA ILE A 55 -7.97 2.24 1.38
C ILE A 55 -7.87 3.23 0.21
N ASP A 56 -9.01 3.56 -0.39
CA ASP A 56 -9.12 4.51 -1.52
C ASP A 56 -8.10 4.23 -2.65
N GLY A 57 -7.91 2.96 -2.99
CA GLY A 57 -6.99 2.55 -4.05
C GLY A 57 -5.51 2.49 -3.69
N VAL A 58 -5.14 2.75 -2.43
CA VAL A 58 -3.75 2.77 -1.94
C VAL A 58 -3.54 1.70 -0.89
N ILE A 59 -2.44 0.94 -0.99
CA ILE A 59 -2.04 0.00 0.08
C ILE A 59 -1.52 0.81 1.27
N VAL A 60 -2.11 0.62 2.45
CA VAL A 60 -1.70 1.30 3.69
C VAL A 60 -0.99 0.36 4.68
N PHE A 61 -1.18 -0.95 4.49
CA PHE A 61 -0.52 -2.00 5.26
C PHE A 61 -0.38 -3.26 4.39
N PRO A 62 0.74 -4.00 4.45
CA PRO A 62 1.95 -3.70 5.22
C PRO A 62 2.74 -2.55 4.57
N LYS A 63 3.55 -1.86 5.38
CA LYS A 63 4.28 -0.66 4.93
C LYS A 63 5.26 -0.95 3.79
N GLN A 64 5.88 -2.13 3.80
CA GLN A 64 6.78 -2.60 2.76
C GLN A 64 6.09 -2.68 1.39
N TRP A 65 4.82 -3.12 1.34
CA TRP A 65 4.06 -3.21 0.10
C TRP A 65 3.61 -1.83 -0.38
N ALA A 66 3.26 -0.93 0.55
CA ALA A 66 2.94 0.44 0.21
C ALA A 66 4.12 1.16 -0.46
N LEU A 67 5.33 1.02 0.10
CA LEU A 67 6.55 1.57 -0.51
C LEU A 67 6.85 0.95 -1.89
N MET A 68 6.58 -0.35 -2.05
CA MET A 68 6.86 -1.06 -3.31
C MET A 68 5.98 -0.50 -4.42
N GLU A 69 4.70 -0.31 -4.14
CA GLU A 69 3.75 0.27 -5.06
C GLU A 69 4.09 1.73 -5.42
N ILE A 70 4.55 2.51 -4.43
CA ILE A 70 5.00 3.89 -4.68
C ILE A 70 6.24 3.89 -5.58
N LYS A 71 7.20 3.00 -5.33
CA LYS A 71 8.40 2.87 -6.16
C LYS A 71 8.04 2.51 -7.60
N GLU A 72 7.25 1.46 -7.80
CA GLU A 72 6.82 1.01 -9.13
C GLU A 72 6.16 2.16 -9.91
N LYS A 73 5.20 2.85 -9.29
CA LYS A 73 4.36 3.85 -9.96
C LYS A 73 5.05 5.20 -10.20
N TYR A 74 5.90 5.65 -9.28
CA TYR A 74 6.45 7.01 -9.31
C TYR A 74 7.94 7.06 -9.62
N ILE A 75 8.68 5.96 -9.51
CA ILE A 75 10.13 5.91 -9.73
C ILE A 75 10.52 5.02 -10.89
N ASP A 76 9.95 3.81 -11.01
CA ASP A 76 10.33 2.86 -12.06
C ASP A 76 9.58 3.12 -13.38
N GLU A 77 8.29 3.49 -13.32
CA GLU A 77 7.46 3.81 -14.50
C GLU A 77 7.09 5.31 -14.70
N PRO A 78 7.90 6.32 -14.33
CA PRO A 78 7.49 7.71 -14.50
C PRO A 78 7.67 8.15 -15.95
N ASN A 79 6.55 8.43 -16.63
CA ASN A 79 6.59 9.22 -17.86
C ASN A 79 7.17 10.62 -17.60
N ILE A 80 6.84 11.22 -16.44
CA ILE A 80 7.41 12.46 -15.88
C ILE A 80 7.34 12.34 -14.35
N PHE A 81 8.44 12.53 -13.64
CA PHE A 81 8.44 12.52 -12.17
C PHE A 81 7.72 13.75 -11.61
N SER A 82 6.80 13.53 -10.65
CA SER A 82 6.15 14.60 -9.89
C SER A 82 6.42 14.42 -8.40
N ALA A 83 7.21 15.34 -7.85
CA ALA A 83 7.53 15.38 -6.42
C ALA A 83 6.27 15.47 -5.55
N GLU A 84 5.29 16.27 -5.98
CA GLU A 84 4.02 16.44 -5.27
C GLU A 84 3.22 15.13 -5.24
N ALA A 85 3.10 14.47 -6.40
CA ALA A 85 2.33 13.23 -6.48
C ALA A 85 3.00 12.09 -5.69
N PHE A 86 4.33 12.05 -5.68
CA PHE A 86 5.10 11.11 -4.85
C PHE A 86 4.86 11.34 -3.35
N LYS A 87 4.92 12.60 -2.89
CA LYS A 87 4.64 12.96 -1.49
C LYS A 87 3.22 12.58 -1.07
N GLN A 88 2.23 12.95 -1.88
CA GLN A 88 0.83 12.60 -1.60
C GLN A 88 0.62 11.08 -1.51
N ALA A 89 1.33 10.29 -2.33
CA ALA A 89 1.23 8.83 -2.28
C ALA A 89 1.78 8.25 -0.97
N LEU A 90 2.92 8.78 -0.50
CA LEU A 90 3.50 8.42 0.80
C LEU A 90 2.56 8.78 1.96
N GLU A 91 2.02 9.99 1.97
CA GLU A 91 1.09 10.45 3.01
C GLU A 91 -0.18 9.61 3.06
N ARG A 92 -0.78 9.30 1.90
CA ARG A 92 -1.94 8.40 1.81
C ARG A 92 -1.64 6.98 2.30
N SER A 93 -0.40 6.53 2.15
CA SER A 93 0.08 5.26 2.68
C SER A 93 0.43 5.32 4.17
N GLY A 94 0.26 6.49 4.80
CA GLY A 94 0.48 6.73 6.22
C GLY A 94 1.95 6.96 6.58
N PHE A 95 2.76 7.52 5.67
CA PHE A 95 4.11 8.01 5.97
C PHE A 95 4.09 9.52 6.16
N THR A 96 4.86 10.02 7.13
CA THR A 96 5.05 11.47 7.29
C THR A 96 6.17 11.90 6.35
N VAL A 97 5.97 12.97 5.56
CA VAL A 97 6.98 13.49 4.65
C VAL A 97 7.24 14.96 4.97
N GLU A 98 8.50 15.32 5.20
CA GLU A 98 8.86 16.70 5.47
C GLU A 98 8.77 17.57 4.20
N GLU A 99 8.45 18.86 4.37
CA GLU A 99 8.40 19.84 3.29
C GLU A 99 9.81 20.14 2.74
N ASN A 100 10.33 19.27 1.88
CA ASN A 100 11.49 19.60 1.06
C ASN A 100 11.06 20.17 -0.28
N SER A 101 11.36 21.44 -0.52
CA SER A 101 11.16 22.14 -1.80
C SER A 101 12.22 21.65 -2.80
N GLY A 102 11.81 20.80 -3.74
CA GLY A 102 12.67 20.26 -4.80
C GLY A 102 13.10 18.82 -4.55
N CYS A 103 12.18 17.88 -4.76
CA CYS A 103 12.51 16.45 -4.81
C CYS A 103 12.79 16.06 -6.26
N THR A 104 13.92 15.42 -6.51
CA THR A 104 14.22 14.74 -7.79
C THR A 104 13.89 13.25 -7.68
N SER A 105 13.77 12.54 -8.80
CA SER A 105 13.55 11.08 -8.77
C SER A 105 14.66 10.32 -8.03
N ALA A 106 15.92 10.78 -8.15
CA ALA A 106 17.05 10.18 -7.43
C ALA A 106 16.95 10.40 -5.91
N MET A 107 16.54 11.60 -5.47
CA MET A 107 16.31 11.88 -4.05
C MET A 107 15.12 11.09 -3.51
N ALA A 108 14.05 10.96 -4.30
CA ALA A 108 12.89 10.16 -3.93
C ALA A 108 13.24 8.67 -3.79
N LEU A 109 14.06 8.13 -4.68
CA LEU A 109 14.54 6.75 -4.57
C LEU A 109 15.37 6.54 -3.31
N ASN A 110 16.32 7.44 -3.01
CA ASN A 110 17.11 7.35 -1.78
C ASN A 110 16.22 7.40 -0.53
N TYR A 111 15.24 8.30 -0.51
CA TYR A 111 14.28 8.41 0.59
C TYR A 111 13.44 7.13 0.76
N LEU A 112 12.98 6.51 -0.33
CA LEU A 112 12.30 5.22 -0.26
C LEU A 112 13.20 4.14 0.33
N THR A 113 14.47 4.07 -0.08
CA THR A 113 15.44 3.11 0.47
C THR A 113 15.63 3.29 1.97
N GLU A 114 15.78 4.53 2.44
CA GLU A 114 15.88 4.83 3.87
C GLU A 114 14.63 4.38 4.64
N LEU A 115 13.44 4.61 4.09
CA LEU A 115 12.19 4.14 4.69
C LEU A 115 12.11 2.61 4.75
N TYR A 116 12.59 1.92 3.71
CA TYR A 116 12.66 0.45 3.71
C TYR A 116 13.57 -0.08 4.82
N GLU A 117 14.77 0.48 4.96
CA GLU A 117 15.74 0.08 5.98
C GLU A 117 15.19 0.30 7.40
N ILE A 118 14.44 1.39 7.62
CA ILE A 118 13.79 1.66 8.91
C ILE A 118 12.75 0.58 9.21
N ILE A 119 11.88 0.25 8.25
CA ILE A 119 10.82 -0.75 8.45
C ILE A 119 11.39 -2.15 8.67
N GLU A 120 12.46 -2.54 7.97
CA GLU A 120 13.13 -3.83 8.18
C GLU A 120 13.87 -3.92 9.52
N GLY A 121 14.24 -2.78 10.10
CA GLY A 121 14.88 -2.71 11.42
C GLY A 121 13.93 -2.71 12.61
N GLU A 122 12.61 -2.67 12.40
CA GLU A 122 11.58 -2.61 13.46
C GLU A 122 11.09 -4.00 13.96
N ASP A 123 11.79 -5.09 13.62
CA ASP A 123 11.50 -6.46 14.08
C ASP A 123 11.67 -6.70 15.60
#